data_AF-A0A382WEW8-F1
#
_entry.id   AF-A0A382WEW8-F1
#
_cell.length_a   1.000
_cell.length_b   1.000
_cell.length_c   1.000
_cell.angle_alpha   90.00
_cell.angle_beta   90.00
_cell.angle_gamma   90.00
#
_symmetry.space_group_name_H-M   'P 1'
#
loop_
_entity.id
_entity.type
_entity.pdbx_description
1 polymer ?
#
loop_
_entity_poly.entity_id
_entity_poly.type
_entity_poly.pdbx_seq_one_letter_code
_entity_poly.pdbx_strand_id
1 'polypeptide(L)'
;ESRHNQKPWEIGYGHIMLLDIRNAVDPLSRGLLVDAFEPDYPPLSYACDLAHQQGGTVIWCHNGQGMEAPVAAALGKIDAFNLFDPYWNNAEYDIYYQMLNAGIKLPASTGSDWYICSSNRVYSWTGNTFEYGEWLDSFKRGQTFITNGPSLQMHVGDSQPGDEIESKSGETIHAQVQWTSHYPIQIIELVQNGEVVGREKYPDGSTKGIFKMDVNLEFDGWIAARLFSSFRDSYLQPQFAHTSPIYVKTGLASAKKTAASLKFAQQIEESLEWIRSK
;
A
#
# COMPACT_ATOMS: atom_id res chain seq x y z
N GLU A 1 9.13 -6.55 -14.19
CA GLU A 1 8.66 -7.24 -12.96
C GLU A 1 9.58 -8.40 -12.64
N SER A 2 9.54 -8.90 -11.41
CA SER A 2 10.25 -10.12 -11.01
C SER A 2 9.35 -10.98 -10.11
N ARG A 3 9.12 -12.24 -10.48
CA ARG A 3 8.11 -13.10 -9.86
C ARG A 3 8.65 -14.47 -9.49
N HIS A 4 8.12 -15.03 -8.41
CA HIS A 4 8.34 -16.41 -8.00
C HIS A 4 7.05 -17.07 -7.55
N ASN A 5 6.72 -18.23 -8.14
CA ASN A 5 5.59 -19.06 -7.71
C ASN A 5 6.08 -20.42 -7.20
N GLN A 6 5.46 -20.91 -6.12
CA GLN A 6 5.72 -22.25 -5.58
C GLN A 6 4.87 -23.35 -6.26
N LYS A 7 3.72 -22.98 -6.84
CA LYS A 7 2.88 -23.82 -7.72
C LYS A 7 2.26 -22.96 -8.82
N PRO A 8 1.63 -23.52 -9.87
CA PRO A 8 0.91 -22.70 -10.85
C PRO A 8 -0.11 -21.82 -10.13
N TRP A 9 -0.04 -20.51 -10.35
CA TRP A 9 -0.91 -19.49 -9.73
C TRP A 9 -0.77 -19.33 -8.20
N GLU A 10 0.21 -19.96 -7.56
CA GLU A 10 0.45 -19.85 -6.11
C GLU A 10 1.78 -19.14 -5.86
N ILE A 11 1.72 -17.92 -5.32
CA ILE A 11 2.89 -17.12 -5.03
C ILE A 11 3.76 -17.83 -4.00
N GLY A 12 5.07 -17.96 -4.30
CA GLY A 12 6.06 -18.49 -3.36
C GLY A 12 6.73 -17.35 -2.61
N TYR A 13 7.89 -16.89 -3.09
CA TYR A 13 8.60 -15.77 -2.47
C TYR A 13 7.89 -14.43 -2.64
N GLY A 14 7.27 -14.18 -3.80
CA GLY A 14 6.55 -12.94 -4.04
C GLY A 14 6.46 -12.55 -5.50
N HIS A 15 6.00 -11.31 -5.70
CA HIS A 15 6.00 -10.61 -6.98
C HIS A 15 6.33 -9.14 -6.75
N ILE A 16 7.29 -8.62 -7.49
CA ILE A 16 7.64 -7.20 -7.49
C ILE A 16 7.52 -6.59 -8.88
N MET A 17 7.04 -5.37 -8.94
CA MET A 17 7.08 -4.52 -10.12
C MET A 17 8.21 -3.49 -9.98
N LEU A 18 8.92 -3.26 -11.07
CA LEU A 18 10.09 -2.38 -11.11
C LEU A 18 9.79 -1.22 -12.04
N LEU A 19 9.93 0.01 -11.56
CA LEU A 19 9.81 1.25 -12.32
C LEU A 19 11.17 1.94 -12.44
N ASP A 20 11.32 2.81 -13.44
CA ASP A 20 12.51 3.65 -13.66
C ASP A 20 13.85 2.88 -13.71
N ILE A 21 13.82 1.63 -14.17
CA ILE A 21 15.04 0.85 -14.39
C ILE A 21 15.69 1.24 -15.72
N ARG A 22 17.01 1.30 -15.75
CA ARG A 22 17.82 1.61 -16.95
C ARG A 22 18.29 0.35 -17.66
N ASN A 23 18.49 -0.72 -16.91
CA ASN A 23 18.90 -2.04 -17.36
C ASN A 23 17.94 -3.09 -16.80
N ALA A 24 17.78 -4.19 -17.54
CA ALA A 24 17.03 -5.35 -17.06
C ALA A 24 17.57 -5.83 -15.70
N VAL A 25 16.66 -6.25 -14.84
CA VAL A 25 16.98 -6.85 -13.53
C VAL A 25 16.72 -8.34 -13.62
N ASP A 26 17.80 -9.11 -13.56
CA ASP A 26 17.74 -10.57 -13.63
C ASP A 26 17.73 -11.23 -12.23
N PRO A 27 17.11 -12.42 -12.11
CA PRO A 27 16.26 -13.03 -13.12
C PRO A 27 14.86 -12.37 -13.17
N LEU A 28 14.29 -12.28 -14.38
CA LEU A 28 12.93 -11.79 -14.60
C LEU A 28 11.86 -12.65 -13.91
N SER A 29 12.12 -13.94 -13.72
CA SER A 29 11.25 -14.87 -12.99
C SER A 29 12.07 -16.03 -12.47
N ARG A 30 11.55 -16.76 -11.48
CA ARG A 30 12.25 -17.85 -10.78
C ARG A 30 11.36 -19.05 -10.51
N GLY A 31 12.01 -20.15 -10.17
CA GLY A 31 11.36 -21.40 -9.80
C GLY A 31 10.43 -21.89 -10.92
N LEU A 32 9.30 -22.44 -10.50
CA LEU A 32 8.35 -23.13 -11.39
C LEU A 32 7.78 -22.27 -12.55
N LEU A 33 7.90 -20.94 -12.48
CA LEU A 33 7.49 -20.06 -13.58
C LEU A 33 8.43 -20.16 -14.79
N VAL A 34 9.70 -20.51 -14.56
CA VAL A 34 10.70 -20.67 -15.61
C VAL A 34 10.78 -22.14 -16.02
N ASP A 35 11.08 -23.02 -15.05
CA ASP A 35 11.10 -24.48 -15.24
C ASP A 35 11.04 -25.19 -13.87
N ALA A 36 10.68 -26.49 -13.86
CA ALA A 36 10.57 -27.28 -12.64
C ALA A 36 11.90 -27.53 -11.90
N PHE A 37 13.04 -27.32 -12.58
CA PHE A 37 14.38 -27.50 -12.02
C PHE A 37 15.13 -26.19 -11.80
N GLU A 38 14.54 -25.05 -12.17
CA GLU A 38 15.15 -23.74 -11.94
C GLU A 38 15.21 -23.45 -10.44
N PRO A 39 16.36 -22.95 -9.93
CA PRO A 39 16.52 -22.74 -8.52
C PRO A 39 15.64 -21.58 -8.03
N ASP A 40 15.19 -21.69 -6.78
CA ASP A 40 14.56 -20.60 -6.05
C ASP A 40 15.65 -19.61 -5.53
N TYR A 41 16.59 -19.23 -6.40
CA TYR A 41 17.73 -18.36 -6.09
C TYR A 41 18.10 -17.50 -7.31
N PRO A 42 18.55 -16.23 -7.13
CA PRO A 42 18.60 -15.47 -5.87
C PRO A 42 17.20 -15.14 -5.32
N PRO A 43 17.02 -14.71 -4.05
CA PRO A 43 15.71 -14.28 -3.56
C PRO A 43 15.17 -13.05 -4.30
N LEU A 44 13.87 -12.74 -4.17
CA LEU A 44 13.27 -11.55 -4.80
C LEU A 44 13.90 -10.26 -4.27
N SER A 45 14.24 -10.23 -2.99
CA SER A 45 14.96 -9.14 -2.33
C SER A 45 16.27 -8.75 -3.02
N TYR A 46 16.91 -9.70 -3.73
CA TYR A 46 18.10 -9.39 -4.53
C TYR A 46 17.77 -8.59 -5.79
N ALA A 47 16.64 -8.87 -6.44
CA ALA A 47 16.16 -8.07 -7.57
C ALA A 47 15.75 -6.66 -7.11
N CYS A 48 15.22 -6.51 -5.89
CA CYS A 48 14.99 -5.20 -5.31
C CYS A 48 16.29 -4.38 -5.21
N ASP A 49 17.36 -4.99 -4.68
CA ASP A 49 18.67 -4.33 -4.55
C ASP A 49 19.24 -3.92 -5.92
N LEU A 50 19.13 -4.79 -6.94
CA LEU A 50 19.58 -4.49 -8.30
C LEU A 50 18.76 -3.36 -8.94
N ALA A 51 17.46 -3.26 -8.65
CA ALA A 51 16.65 -2.14 -9.10
C ALA A 51 17.10 -0.83 -8.43
N HIS A 52 17.30 -0.84 -7.11
CA HIS A 52 17.76 0.32 -6.36
C HIS A 52 19.16 0.79 -6.78
N GLN A 53 20.09 -0.12 -7.06
CA GLN A 53 21.46 0.21 -7.51
C GLN A 53 21.51 1.08 -8.77
N GLN A 54 20.47 1.03 -9.60
CA GLN A 54 20.35 1.84 -10.82
C GLN A 54 19.34 3.00 -10.69
N GLY A 55 18.82 3.25 -9.50
CA GLY A 55 17.84 4.31 -9.22
C GLY A 55 16.38 3.91 -9.48
N GLY A 56 16.11 2.64 -9.75
CA GLY A 56 14.77 2.13 -9.95
C GLY A 56 13.92 2.17 -8.68
N THR A 57 12.60 2.06 -8.85
CA THR A 57 11.61 2.00 -7.78
C THR A 57 10.97 0.62 -7.75
N VAL A 58 10.77 0.06 -6.56
CA VAL A 58 10.27 -1.30 -6.35
C VAL A 58 8.90 -1.25 -5.68
N ILE A 59 7.93 -1.93 -6.28
CA ILE A 59 6.56 -2.06 -5.75
C ILE A 59 6.31 -3.52 -5.44
N TRP A 60 5.90 -3.82 -4.21
CA TRP A 60 5.44 -5.18 -3.86
C TRP A 60 4.02 -5.42 -4.37
N CYS A 61 3.78 -6.51 -5.10
CA CYS A 61 2.51 -6.77 -5.77
C CYS A 61 1.50 -7.57 -4.90
N HIS A 62 0.25 -7.65 -5.36
CA HIS A 62 -0.77 -8.61 -4.90
C HIS A 62 -1.06 -8.63 -3.40
N ASN A 63 -1.32 -7.46 -2.78
CA ASN A 63 -1.70 -7.37 -1.37
C ASN A 63 -0.71 -8.06 -0.42
N GLY A 64 0.59 -8.03 -0.73
CA GLY A 64 1.61 -8.61 0.16
C GLY A 64 1.72 -10.12 0.12
N GLN A 65 1.06 -10.79 -0.83
CA GLN A 65 1.25 -12.22 -1.00
C GLN A 65 2.74 -12.52 -1.29
N GLY A 66 3.22 -13.59 -0.65
CA GLY A 66 4.60 -14.06 -0.78
C GLY A 66 5.40 -13.97 0.52
N MET A 67 6.28 -14.95 0.69
CA MET A 67 7.10 -15.12 1.89
C MET A 67 8.00 -13.92 2.21
N GLU A 68 8.55 -13.26 1.18
CA GLU A 68 9.56 -12.21 1.37
C GLU A 68 8.95 -10.83 1.66
N ALA A 69 7.62 -10.63 1.57
CA ALA A 69 7.02 -9.30 1.68
C ALA A 69 7.39 -8.57 2.99
N PRO A 70 7.27 -9.19 4.18
CA PRO A 70 7.64 -8.54 5.45
C PRO A 70 9.14 -8.24 5.55
N VAL A 71 9.98 -9.12 5.01
CA VAL A 71 11.45 -8.97 5.05
C VAL A 71 11.88 -7.84 4.13
N ALA A 72 11.37 -7.81 2.90
CA ALA A 72 11.67 -6.76 1.93
C ALA A 72 11.20 -5.40 2.44
N ALA A 73 10.01 -5.33 3.06
CA ALA A 73 9.49 -4.13 3.70
C ALA A 73 10.37 -3.65 4.86
N ALA A 74 10.71 -4.54 5.81
CA ALA A 74 11.50 -4.19 6.99
C ALA A 74 12.94 -3.76 6.65
N LEU A 75 13.51 -4.31 5.58
CA LEU A 75 14.84 -3.96 5.09
C LEU A 75 14.86 -2.73 4.17
N GLY A 76 13.71 -2.10 3.91
CA GLY A 76 13.61 -0.94 3.03
C GLY A 76 13.90 -1.24 1.56
N LYS A 77 13.65 -2.49 1.13
CA LYS A 77 13.88 -2.96 -0.25
C LYS A 77 12.70 -2.66 -1.18
N ILE A 78 11.59 -2.19 -0.65
CA ILE A 78 10.42 -1.78 -1.44
C ILE A 78 10.05 -0.35 -1.13
N ASP A 79 9.56 0.36 -2.16
CA ASP A 79 9.23 1.77 -2.11
C ASP A 79 7.72 2.02 -2.07
N ALA A 80 6.90 1.04 -2.45
CA ALA A 80 5.44 1.09 -2.33
C ALA A 80 4.82 -0.30 -2.29
N PHE A 81 3.54 -0.33 -1.93
CA PHE A 81 2.79 -1.55 -1.73
C PHE A 81 1.52 -1.56 -2.59
N ASN A 82 1.41 -2.52 -3.50
CA ASN A 82 0.25 -2.68 -4.36
C ASN A 82 -0.90 -3.31 -3.59
N LEU A 83 -1.85 -2.46 -3.24
CA LEU A 83 -3.14 -2.83 -2.70
C LEU A 83 -4.14 -3.03 -3.83
N PHE A 84 -5.06 -3.95 -3.59
CA PHE A 84 -6.17 -4.26 -4.46
C PHE A 84 -5.74 -4.66 -5.88
N ASP A 85 -5.58 -5.96 -6.04
CA ASP A 85 -5.32 -6.60 -7.33
C ASP A 85 -6.65 -6.90 -8.04
N PRO A 86 -6.71 -7.05 -9.38
CA PRO A 86 -7.95 -6.92 -10.15
C PRO A 86 -8.92 -8.11 -10.04
N TYR A 87 -8.70 -9.05 -9.13
CA TYR A 87 -9.67 -10.12 -8.89
C TYR A 87 -10.85 -9.62 -8.07
N TRP A 88 -12.05 -10.16 -8.32
CA TRP A 88 -13.26 -9.80 -7.59
C TRP A 88 -13.09 -10.12 -6.09
N ASN A 89 -12.77 -9.10 -5.29
CA ASN A 89 -12.74 -9.21 -3.85
C ASN A 89 -13.08 -7.86 -3.20
N ASN A 90 -13.40 -7.89 -1.91
CA ASN A 90 -13.37 -6.68 -1.11
C ASN A 90 -11.92 -6.19 -0.98
N ALA A 91 -11.72 -4.88 -0.86
CA ALA A 91 -10.39 -4.34 -0.61
C ALA A 91 -9.86 -4.88 0.74
N GLU A 92 -8.71 -5.55 0.68
CA GLU A 92 -8.03 -6.13 1.84
C GLU A 92 -6.82 -5.28 2.20
N TYR A 93 -6.75 -4.86 3.46
CA TYR A 93 -5.70 -3.97 3.95
C TYR A 93 -4.88 -4.59 5.08
N ASP A 94 -5.20 -5.83 5.48
CA ASP A 94 -4.74 -6.39 6.75
C ASP A 94 -3.23 -6.47 6.87
N ILE A 95 -2.54 -7.05 5.88
CA ILE A 95 -1.09 -7.18 5.92
C ILE A 95 -0.41 -5.80 5.79
N TYR A 96 -0.98 -4.91 4.97
CA TYR A 96 -0.46 -3.56 4.77
C TYR A 96 -0.57 -2.74 6.05
N TYR A 97 -1.74 -2.73 6.69
CA TYR A 97 -1.96 -2.09 7.99
C TYR A 97 -1.09 -2.71 9.08
N GLN A 98 -0.81 -4.02 9.03
CA GLN A 98 0.15 -4.64 9.94
C GLN A 98 1.56 -4.10 9.69
N MET A 99 2.01 -3.98 8.43
CA MET A 99 3.32 -3.39 8.10
C MET A 99 3.43 -1.94 8.58
N LEU A 100 2.39 -1.13 8.34
CA LEU A 100 2.32 0.24 8.83
C LEU A 100 2.31 0.29 10.38
N ASN A 101 1.55 -0.59 11.03
CA ASN A 101 1.51 -0.69 12.49
C ASN A 101 2.88 -1.08 13.06
N ALA A 102 3.66 -1.92 12.38
CA ALA A 102 5.03 -2.26 12.77
C ALA A 102 6.02 -1.07 12.62
N GLY A 103 5.55 0.07 12.09
CA GLY A 103 6.33 1.28 11.89
C GLY A 103 7.04 1.35 10.53
N ILE A 104 6.70 0.45 9.61
CA ILE A 104 7.22 0.49 8.24
C ILE A 104 6.42 1.54 7.47
N LYS A 105 7.11 2.56 6.95
CA LYS A 105 6.48 3.58 6.11
C LYS A 105 6.42 3.08 4.67
N LEU A 106 5.22 2.85 4.17
CA LEU A 106 5.00 2.37 2.81
C LEU A 106 3.85 3.14 2.15
N PRO A 107 4.10 3.83 1.03
CA PRO A 107 3.08 4.34 0.14
C PRO A 107 2.13 3.24 -0.37
N ALA A 108 0.86 3.58 -0.50
CA ALA A 108 -0.13 2.79 -1.22
C ALA A 108 0.04 2.97 -2.74
N SER A 109 0.02 1.84 -3.44
CA SER A 109 -0.04 1.73 -4.91
C SER A 109 -1.17 0.77 -5.30
N THR A 110 -1.58 0.81 -6.56
CA THR A 110 -2.51 -0.17 -7.15
C THR A 110 -2.33 -0.18 -8.67
N GLY A 111 -2.80 -1.23 -9.31
CA GLY A 111 -2.78 -1.37 -10.76
C GLY A 111 -3.67 -2.52 -11.23
N SER A 112 -3.74 -2.71 -12.54
CA SER A 112 -4.49 -3.78 -13.18
C SER A 112 -3.66 -5.05 -13.41
N ASP A 113 -2.40 -5.06 -12.96
CA ASP A 113 -1.43 -6.12 -13.28
C ASP A 113 -1.30 -6.33 -14.81
N TRP A 114 -1.44 -7.56 -15.32
CA TRP A 114 -1.13 -7.91 -16.71
C TRP A 114 -2.23 -7.59 -17.76
N TYR A 115 -3.48 -7.37 -17.36
CA TYR A 115 -4.61 -7.11 -18.27
C TYR A 115 -5.39 -5.85 -17.92
N ILE A 116 -6.08 -5.25 -18.90
CA ILE A 116 -7.05 -4.18 -18.64
C ILE A 116 -8.35 -4.81 -18.13
N CYS A 117 -8.33 -5.29 -16.89
CA CYS A 117 -9.43 -5.98 -16.21
C CYS A 117 -9.99 -5.22 -15.00
N SER A 118 -9.46 -4.03 -14.71
CA SER A 118 -9.97 -3.13 -13.69
C SER A 118 -9.70 -1.67 -14.06
N SER A 119 -10.32 -0.77 -13.30
CA SER A 119 -10.07 0.68 -13.38
C SER A 119 -9.05 1.17 -12.34
N ASN A 120 -8.27 0.26 -11.74
CA ASN A 120 -7.34 0.56 -10.64
C ASN A 120 -6.25 1.53 -11.09
N ARG A 121 -6.06 2.60 -10.33
CA ARG A 121 -5.07 3.65 -10.59
C ARG A 121 -4.49 4.14 -9.28
N VAL A 122 -3.19 4.42 -9.29
CA VAL A 122 -2.55 5.27 -8.31
C VAL A 122 -2.34 6.65 -8.90
N TYR A 123 -2.76 7.68 -8.16
CA TYR A 123 -2.48 9.07 -8.49
C TYR A 123 -1.37 9.58 -7.56
N SER A 124 -0.48 10.39 -8.11
CA SER A 124 0.63 11.04 -7.42
C SER A 124 0.66 12.51 -7.80
N TRP A 125 0.95 13.40 -6.87
CA TRP A 125 0.93 14.85 -7.11
C TRP A 125 2.20 15.32 -7.85
N THR A 126 2.03 15.94 -9.02
CA THR A 126 3.13 16.49 -9.83
C THR A 126 3.09 18.02 -9.94
N GLY A 127 2.19 18.68 -9.21
CA GLY A 127 1.91 20.11 -9.41
C GLY A 127 1.06 20.36 -10.65
N ASN A 128 1.34 21.45 -11.36
CA ASN A 128 0.51 21.93 -12.47
C ASN A 128 0.85 21.31 -13.82
N THR A 129 2.01 20.65 -13.95
CA THR A 129 2.48 20.06 -15.20
C THR A 129 3.04 18.69 -14.89
N PHE A 130 2.67 17.70 -15.70
CA PHE A 130 3.14 16.35 -15.51
C PHE A 130 4.61 16.23 -15.91
N GLU A 131 5.43 15.79 -14.97
CA GLU A 131 6.82 15.39 -15.19
C GLU A 131 7.01 14.00 -14.55
N TYR A 132 7.59 13.05 -15.28
CA TYR A 132 7.68 11.65 -14.82
C TYR A 132 8.55 11.50 -13.57
N GLY A 133 9.68 12.22 -13.51
CA GLY A 133 10.55 12.23 -12.33
C GLY A 133 9.83 12.74 -11.09
N GLU A 134 9.09 13.85 -11.21
CA GLU A 134 8.27 14.39 -10.11
C GLU A 134 7.18 13.42 -9.68
N TRP A 135 6.57 12.70 -10.65
CA TRP A 135 5.56 11.68 -10.35
C TRP A 135 6.15 10.57 -9.50
N LEU A 136 7.34 10.06 -9.88
CA LEU A 136 8.07 9.02 -9.14
C LEU A 136 8.50 9.49 -7.75
N ASP A 137 9.01 10.71 -7.63
CA ASP A 137 9.46 11.24 -6.36
C ASP A 137 8.29 11.47 -5.40
N SER A 138 7.19 12.05 -5.88
CA SER A 138 5.95 12.16 -5.11
C SER A 138 5.37 10.79 -4.74
N PHE A 139 5.47 9.82 -5.66
CA PHE A 139 5.00 8.44 -5.44
C PHE A 139 5.77 7.77 -4.29
N LYS A 140 7.11 7.81 -4.34
CA LYS A 140 7.99 7.29 -3.27
C LYS A 140 7.79 8.01 -1.94
N ARG A 141 7.50 9.31 -1.95
CA ARG A 141 7.15 10.09 -0.74
C ARG A 141 5.79 9.72 -0.16
N GLY A 142 4.94 9.00 -0.89
CA GLY A 142 3.59 8.65 -0.43
C GLY A 142 2.57 9.77 -0.60
N GLN A 143 2.83 10.75 -1.46
CA GLN A 143 1.85 11.78 -1.86
C GLN A 143 0.87 11.18 -2.89
N THR A 144 0.23 10.08 -2.51
CA THR A 144 -0.59 9.26 -3.39
C THR A 144 -1.96 8.94 -2.80
N PHE A 145 -2.88 8.59 -3.69
CA PHE A 145 -4.06 7.81 -3.36
C PHE A 145 -4.31 6.77 -4.44
N ILE A 146 -4.89 5.65 -4.04
CA ILE A 146 -5.32 4.57 -4.92
C ILE A 146 -6.82 4.64 -5.11
N THR A 147 -7.30 4.25 -6.28
CA THR A 147 -8.72 4.32 -6.62
C THR A 147 -9.05 3.44 -7.81
N ASN A 148 -10.32 3.10 -7.99
CA ASN A 148 -10.85 2.63 -9.26
C ASN A 148 -11.89 3.57 -9.91
N GLY A 149 -12.03 4.80 -9.40
CA GLY A 149 -12.93 5.81 -9.95
C GLY A 149 -12.98 7.11 -9.15
N PRO A 150 -13.32 7.07 -7.84
CA PRO A 150 -13.41 8.25 -6.99
C PRO A 150 -12.05 8.95 -6.77
N SER A 151 -12.03 10.28 -6.82
CA SER A 151 -10.90 11.08 -6.32
C SER A 151 -11.02 11.30 -4.82
N LEU A 152 -9.90 11.23 -4.10
CA LEU A 152 -9.82 11.34 -2.65
C LEU A 152 -8.63 12.21 -2.24
N GLN A 153 -8.90 13.21 -1.41
CA GLN A 153 -7.90 14.10 -0.83
C GLN A 153 -8.06 14.13 0.68
N MET A 154 -6.95 14.15 1.41
CA MET A 154 -6.94 14.16 2.87
C MET A 154 -5.90 15.16 3.37
N HIS A 155 -6.25 15.88 4.45
CA HIS A 155 -5.31 16.65 5.25
C HIS A 155 -5.55 16.39 6.74
N VAL A 156 -4.48 16.44 7.53
CA VAL A 156 -4.51 16.40 8.99
C VAL A 156 -3.65 17.56 9.49
N GLY A 157 -4.30 18.60 10.02
CA GLY A 157 -3.68 19.92 10.16
C GLY A 157 -3.22 20.43 8.80
N ASP A 158 -1.95 20.79 8.70
CA ASP A 158 -1.30 21.23 7.47
C ASP A 158 -0.62 20.08 6.70
N SER A 159 -0.70 18.85 7.19
CA SER A 159 -0.05 17.68 6.60
C SER A 159 -0.95 16.93 5.61
N GLN A 160 -0.34 16.35 4.59
CA GLN A 160 -0.97 15.55 3.54
C GLN A 160 -0.36 14.13 3.48
N PRO A 161 -0.97 13.16 2.75
CA PRO A 161 -0.41 11.82 2.59
C PRO A 161 1.09 11.83 2.26
N GLY A 162 1.85 10.98 2.97
CA GLY A 162 3.30 10.92 2.87
C GLY A 162 4.05 11.72 3.95
N ASP A 163 3.43 12.76 4.52
CA ASP A 163 4.05 13.58 5.56
C ASP A 163 4.13 12.86 6.91
N GLU A 164 4.98 13.35 7.81
CA GLU A 164 5.06 12.94 9.21
C GLU A 164 4.74 14.12 10.14
N ILE A 165 3.76 13.92 11.03
CA ILE A 165 3.37 14.86 12.07
C ILE A 165 4.17 14.56 13.32
N GLU A 166 5.03 15.49 13.74
CA GLU A 166 5.62 15.49 15.09
C GLU A 166 4.65 16.18 16.06
N SER A 167 4.20 15.45 17.09
CA SER A 167 3.15 15.90 18.00
C SER A 167 3.45 15.46 19.43
N LYS A 168 2.87 16.14 20.43
CA LYS A 168 2.87 15.60 21.79
C LYS A 168 1.80 14.52 21.93
N SER A 169 2.05 13.50 22.74
CA SER A 169 1.05 12.48 23.07
C SER A 169 -0.20 13.12 23.66
N GLY A 170 -1.37 12.75 23.12
CA GLY A 170 -2.68 13.21 23.55
C GLY A 170 -3.13 14.53 22.92
N GLU A 171 -2.31 15.12 22.04
CA GLU A 171 -2.70 16.28 21.24
C GLU A 171 -3.80 15.91 20.25
N THR A 172 -4.67 16.87 19.95
CA THR A 172 -5.79 16.68 19.03
C THR A 172 -5.61 17.60 17.84
N ILE A 173 -5.73 17.05 16.64
CA ILE A 173 -5.55 17.78 15.38
C ILE A 173 -6.76 17.58 14.47
N HIS A 174 -7.07 18.58 13.65
CA HIS A 174 -8.21 18.52 12.76
C HIS A 174 -7.89 17.73 11.48
N ALA A 175 -8.71 16.73 11.16
CA ALA A 175 -8.66 15.97 9.92
C ALA A 175 -9.79 16.38 8.97
N GLN A 176 -9.46 16.53 7.69
CA GLN A 176 -10.41 16.82 6.62
C GLN A 176 -10.18 15.87 5.45
N VAL A 177 -11.25 15.25 4.97
CA VAL A 177 -11.25 14.39 3.79
C VAL A 177 -12.24 14.92 2.77
N GLN A 178 -11.81 15.08 1.53
CA GLN A 178 -12.64 15.56 0.43
C GLN A 178 -12.66 14.51 -0.68
N TRP A 179 -13.83 14.32 -1.31
CA TRP A 179 -13.95 13.44 -2.47
C TRP A 179 -14.73 14.08 -3.60
N THR A 180 -14.47 13.60 -4.81
CA THR A 180 -15.27 13.83 -6.00
C THR A 180 -15.30 12.56 -6.81
N SER A 181 -16.47 12.15 -7.28
CA SER A 181 -16.66 10.87 -7.95
C SER A 181 -17.74 10.95 -9.02
N HIS A 182 -17.57 10.17 -10.09
CA HIS A 182 -18.61 9.96 -11.09
C HIS A 182 -19.74 9.09 -10.53
N TYR A 183 -19.40 7.95 -9.94
CA TYR A 183 -20.34 7.07 -9.25
C TYR A 183 -20.55 7.53 -7.80
N PRO A 184 -21.77 7.49 -7.25
CA PRO A 184 -22.00 7.88 -5.86
C PRO A 184 -21.23 6.98 -4.88
N ILE A 185 -20.58 7.59 -3.88
CA ILE A 185 -19.97 6.88 -2.74
C ILE A 185 -20.98 6.73 -1.60
N GLN A 186 -20.86 5.68 -0.78
CA GLN A 186 -21.81 5.42 0.31
C GLN A 186 -21.19 5.49 1.69
N ILE A 187 -19.88 5.28 1.79
CA ILE A 187 -19.15 5.27 3.06
C ILE A 187 -17.85 6.02 2.86
N ILE A 188 -17.54 6.90 3.81
CA ILE A 188 -16.22 7.49 4.01
C ILE A 188 -15.76 7.14 5.43
N GLU A 189 -14.50 6.73 5.55
CA GLU A 189 -13.87 6.34 6.80
C GLU A 189 -12.51 7.01 6.95
N LEU A 190 -12.20 7.43 8.18
CA LEU A 190 -10.86 7.76 8.61
C LEU A 190 -10.35 6.61 9.48
N VAL A 191 -9.15 6.12 9.16
CA VAL A 191 -8.52 4.97 9.80
C VAL A 191 -7.25 5.43 10.49
N GLN A 192 -7.07 5.04 11.74
CA GLN A 192 -5.85 5.27 12.51
C GLN A 192 -5.36 3.93 13.04
N ASN A 193 -4.10 3.57 12.76
CA ASN A 193 -3.48 2.32 13.23
C ASN A 193 -4.30 1.04 12.97
N GLY A 194 -5.03 1.02 11.85
CA GLY A 194 -5.88 -0.08 11.41
C GLY A 194 -7.31 -0.07 11.98
N GLU A 195 -7.67 0.92 12.80
CA GLU A 195 -9.02 1.06 13.37
C GLU A 195 -9.76 2.25 12.76
N VAL A 196 -11.06 2.10 12.51
CA VAL A 196 -11.91 3.20 12.00
C VAL A 196 -12.23 4.14 13.15
N VAL A 197 -11.63 5.33 13.14
CA VAL A 197 -11.82 6.36 14.17
C VAL A 197 -12.94 7.35 13.82
N GLY A 198 -13.31 7.44 12.55
CA GLY A 198 -14.45 8.22 12.09
C GLY A 198 -15.09 7.62 10.85
N ARG A 199 -16.41 7.78 10.75
CA ARG A 199 -17.21 7.21 9.66
C ARG A 199 -18.46 8.02 9.41
N GLU A 200 -18.71 8.30 8.14
CA GLU A 200 -19.99 8.80 7.67
C GLU A 200 -20.59 7.88 6.61
N LYS A 201 -21.92 7.86 6.56
CA LYS A 201 -22.69 7.08 5.59
C LYS A 201 -23.58 8.01 4.78
N TYR A 202 -23.65 7.74 3.49
CA TYR A 202 -24.48 8.41 2.51
C TYR A 202 -25.37 7.33 1.86
N PRO A 203 -26.50 6.94 2.49
CA PRO A 203 -27.34 5.85 1.98
C PRO A 203 -27.83 6.06 0.54
N ASP A 204 -28.18 7.31 0.22
CA ASP A 204 -28.61 7.74 -1.12
C ASP A 204 -27.45 7.98 -2.09
N GLY A 205 -26.21 7.81 -1.60
CA GLY A 205 -24.98 8.07 -2.33
C GLY A 205 -24.60 9.55 -2.36
N SER A 206 -23.30 9.83 -2.47
CA SER A 206 -22.77 11.17 -2.68
C SER A 206 -21.68 11.18 -3.75
N THR A 207 -21.76 12.08 -4.72
CA THR A 207 -20.73 12.25 -5.75
C THR A 207 -19.66 13.28 -5.36
N LYS A 208 -19.91 14.09 -4.33
CA LYS A 208 -18.95 15.06 -3.81
C LYS A 208 -19.25 15.38 -2.36
N GLY A 209 -18.21 15.65 -1.57
CA GLY A 209 -18.41 16.06 -0.19
C GLY A 209 -17.11 16.31 0.54
N ILE A 210 -17.26 16.74 1.79
CA ILE A 210 -16.18 16.98 2.73
C ILE A 210 -16.59 16.35 4.06
N PHE A 211 -15.75 15.47 4.58
CA PHE A 211 -15.85 14.87 5.91
C PHE A 211 -14.79 15.51 6.81
N LYS A 212 -15.17 15.89 8.03
CA LYS A 212 -14.29 16.57 8.99
C LYS A 212 -14.42 15.95 10.37
N MET A 213 -13.30 15.78 11.06
CA MET A 213 -13.29 15.33 12.45
C MET A 213 -11.99 15.71 13.13
N ASP A 214 -12.01 15.76 14.46
CA ASP A 214 -10.78 15.88 15.23
C ASP A 214 -10.23 14.48 15.57
N VAL A 215 -8.92 14.29 15.43
CA VAL A 215 -8.23 13.04 15.74
C VAL A 215 -7.26 13.24 16.90
N ASN A 216 -7.23 12.28 17.82
CA ASN A 216 -6.29 12.27 18.93
C ASN A 216 -5.00 11.53 18.56
N LEU A 217 -3.86 12.17 18.82
CA LEU A 217 -2.53 11.66 18.53
C LEU A 217 -1.87 11.18 19.82
N GLU A 218 -2.25 10.00 20.30
CA GLU A 218 -1.68 9.42 21.51
C GLU A 218 -0.34 8.71 21.25
N PHE A 219 -0.28 7.90 20.20
CA PHE A 219 0.87 7.04 19.89
C PHE A 219 1.45 7.32 18.52
N ASP A 220 2.71 6.93 18.33
CA ASP A 220 3.31 6.73 17.02
C ASP A 220 2.42 5.84 16.16
N GLY A 221 2.30 6.18 14.90
CA GLY A 221 1.39 5.47 14.01
C GLY A 221 1.15 6.16 12.69
N TRP A 222 -0.04 5.95 12.16
CA TRP A 222 -0.45 6.47 10.86
C TRP A 222 -1.96 6.70 10.80
N ILE A 223 -2.36 7.59 9.90
CA ILE A 223 -3.76 7.92 9.61
C ILE A 223 -3.97 7.86 8.09
N ALA A 224 -5.04 7.24 7.63
CA ALA A 224 -5.42 7.25 6.21
C ALA A 224 -6.94 7.40 6.06
N ALA A 225 -7.38 7.86 4.89
CA ALA A 225 -8.79 7.92 4.54
C ALA A 225 -9.12 6.87 3.48
N ARG A 226 -10.32 6.31 3.57
CA ARG A 226 -10.83 5.37 2.57
C ARG A 226 -12.33 5.52 2.37
N LEU A 227 -12.79 5.26 1.16
CA LEU A 227 -14.21 5.29 0.80
C LEU A 227 -14.62 4.02 0.08
N PHE A 228 -15.92 3.77 0.10
CA PHE A 228 -16.53 2.60 -0.53
C PHE A 228 -17.87 2.94 -1.17
N SER A 229 -18.20 2.24 -2.24
CA SER A 229 -19.54 2.21 -2.81
C SER A 229 -19.90 0.89 -3.44
N SER A 230 -21.18 0.53 -3.33
CA SER A 230 -21.74 -0.64 -3.97
C SER A 230 -22.03 -0.44 -5.47
N PHE A 231 -21.94 0.80 -5.99
CA PHE A 231 -22.04 1.03 -7.42
C PHE A 231 -20.90 0.31 -8.16
N ARG A 232 -21.19 -0.14 -9.37
CA ARG A 232 -20.28 -0.97 -10.17
C ARG A 232 -19.77 -0.19 -11.38
N ASP A 233 -18.47 -0.29 -11.64
CA ASP A 233 -17.87 0.22 -12.88
C ASP A 233 -18.12 -0.75 -14.05
N SER A 234 -17.50 -0.43 -15.20
CA SER A 234 -17.54 -1.27 -16.41
C SER A 234 -16.93 -2.66 -16.25
N TYR A 235 -16.16 -2.90 -15.19
CA TYR A 235 -15.55 -4.19 -14.85
C TYR A 235 -16.36 -4.93 -13.75
N LEU A 236 -17.54 -4.43 -13.41
CA LEU A 236 -18.40 -4.95 -12.33
C LEU A 236 -17.75 -4.92 -10.94
N GLN A 237 -16.77 -4.02 -10.72
CA GLN A 237 -16.08 -3.87 -9.43
C GLN A 237 -16.76 -2.81 -8.54
N PRO A 238 -16.89 -3.04 -7.21
CA PRO A 238 -17.28 -1.99 -6.27
C PRO A 238 -16.33 -0.80 -6.35
N GLN A 239 -16.84 0.42 -6.16
CA GLN A 239 -15.98 1.61 -6.14
C GLN A 239 -15.26 1.75 -4.81
N PHE A 240 -13.97 2.08 -4.86
CA PHE A 240 -13.16 2.38 -3.68
C PHE A 240 -12.12 3.46 -3.98
N ALA A 241 -11.66 4.11 -2.93
CA ALA A 241 -10.41 4.85 -2.93
C ALA A 241 -9.79 4.79 -1.53
N HIS A 242 -8.46 4.89 -1.47
CA HIS A 242 -7.70 4.87 -0.22
C HIS A 242 -6.47 5.77 -0.36
N THR A 243 -6.21 6.66 0.59
CA THR A 243 -5.01 7.51 0.55
C THR A 243 -3.78 6.73 0.99
N SER A 244 -2.59 7.14 0.57
CA SER A 244 -1.40 6.80 1.36
C SER A 244 -1.51 7.34 2.79
N PRO A 245 -0.74 6.81 3.74
CA PRO A 245 -0.83 7.23 5.13
C PRO A 245 -0.17 8.59 5.36
N ILE A 246 -0.72 9.34 6.31
CA ILE A 246 0.00 10.40 7.04
C ILE A 246 0.58 9.75 8.28
N TYR A 247 1.88 9.92 8.54
CA TYR A 247 2.56 9.33 9.67
C TYR A 247 2.48 10.24 10.90
N VAL A 248 2.48 9.63 12.08
CA VAL A 248 2.40 10.33 13.37
C VAL A 248 3.54 9.86 14.25
N LYS A 249 4.23 10.82 14.86
CA LYS A 249 5.34 10.59 15.78
C LYS A 249 5.12 11.37 17.07
N THR A 250 4.75 10.65 18.13
CA THR A 250 4.59 11.18 19.49
C THR A 250 5.74 10.78 20.41
N GLY A 251 6.54 9.80 19.99
CA GLY A 251 7.59 9.16 20.79
C GLY A 251 7.09 8.01 21.66
N LEU A 252 5.78 7.69 21.62
CA LEU A 252 5.19 6.58 22.36
C LEU A 252 4.75 5.46 21.42
N ALA A 253 5.26 4.25 21.63
CA ALA A 253 4.83 3.07 20.88
C ALA A 253 3.45 2.58 21.36
N SER A 254 2.58 2.21 20.42
CA SER A 254 1.27 1.60 20.72
C SER A 254 1.38 0.08 20.93
N ALA A 255 0.38 -0.51 21.61
CA ALA A 255 0.25 -1.96 21.70
C ALA A 255 0.08 -2.62 20.31
N LYS A 256 -0.53 -1.91 19.35
CA LYS A 256 -0.67 -2.36 17.95
C LYS A 256 0.68 -2.52 17.27
N LYS A 257 1.63 -1.60 17.53
CA LYS A 257 3.01 -1.71 17.03
C LYS A 257 3.71 -2.94 17.54
N THR A 258 3.63 -3.19 18.85
CA THR A 258 4.21 -4.40 19.45
C THR A 258 3.61 -5.67 18.87
N ALA A 259 2.28 -5.75 18.77
CA ALA A 259 1.59 -6.92 18.24
C ALA A 259 1.94 -7.19 16.77
N ALA A 260 1.96 -6.17 15.92
CA ALA A 260 2.32 -6.30 14.51
C ALA A 260 3.79 -6.71 14.33
N SER A 261 4.69 -6.12 15.13
CA SER A 261 6.13 -6.45 15.07
C SER A 261 6.39 -7.91 15.47
N LEU A 262 5.77 -8.39 16.55
CA LEU A 262 5.89 -9.78 17.00
C LEU A 262 5.34 -10.75 15.95
N LYS A 263 4.21 -10.41 15.31
CA LYS A 263 3.64 -11.22 14.25
C LYS A 263 4.61 -11.40 13.07
N PHE A 264 5.25 -10.33 12.61
CA PHE A 264 6.22 -10.45 11.51
C PHE A 264 7.51 -11.16 11.93
N ALA A 265 7.99 -10.97 13.16
CA ALA A 265 9.12 -11.74 13.68
C ALA A 265 8.83 -13.25 13.60
N GLN A 266 7.66 -13.67 14.09
CA GLN A 266 7.23 -15.06 14.02
C GLN A 266 7.12 -15.58 12.57
N GLN A 267 6.53 -14.80 11.66
CA GLN A 267 6.43 -15.20 10.25
C GLN A 267 7.81 -15.34 9.57
N ILE A 268 8.77 -14.51 9.94
CA ILE A 268 10.15 -14.61 9.46
C ILE A 268 10.80 -15.88 10.02
N GLU A 269 10.61 -16.19 11.30
CA GLU A 269 11.10 -17.43 11.92
C GLU A 269 10.52 -18.68 11.25
N GLU A 270 9.21 -18.72 11.00
CA GLU A 270 8.53 -19.80 10.27
C GLU A 270 9.08 -19.95 8.83
N SER A 271 9.34 -18.83 8.16
CA SER A 271 9.95 -18.82 6.82
C SER A 271 11.37 -19.39 6.84
N LEU A 272 12.18 -19.05 7.85
CA LEU A 272 13.53 -19.58 8.02
C LEU A 272 13.52 -21.09 8.31
N GLU A 273 12.57 -21.58 9.09
CA GLU A 273 12.39 -23.01 9.33
C GLU A 273 12.03 -23.76 8.05
N TRP A 274 11.12 -23.21 7.25
CA TRP A 274 10.77 -23.78 5.95
C TRP A 274 12.00 -23.88 5.03
N ILE A 275 12.79 -22.81 4.92
CA ILE A 275 14.01 -22.78 4.10
C ILE A 275 15.01 -23.85 4.56
N ARG A 276 15.18 -24.03 5.88
CA ARG A 276 16.12 -25.04 6.43
C ARG A 276 15.66 -26.48 6.21
N SER A 277 14.37 -26.70 5.93
CA SER A 277 13.79 -28.04 5.72
C SER A 277 13.79 -28.50 4.27
N LYS A 278 14.14 -27.60 3.34
CA LYS A 278 14.26 -27.85 1.90
C LYS A 278 15.69 -28.17 1.51
#